data_AF-A0AB94IIT9-F1
#
_entry.id   AF-A0AB94IIT9-F1
#
_cell.length_a   1.000
_cell.length_b   1.000
_cell.length_c   1.000
_cell.angle_alpha   90.00
_cell.angle_beta   90.00
_cell.angle_gamma   90.00
#
_symmetry.space_group_name_H-M   'P 1'
#
loop_
_entity.id
_entity.type
_entity.pdbx_description
1 polymer ?
#
loop_
_entity_poly.entity_id
_entity_poly.type
_entity_poly.pdbx_seq_one_letter_code
_entity_poly.pdbx_strand_id
1 'polypeptide(L)'
;MTIQWFPGHMAKARREVTEKLKLVDIIFELVDARIPYSSRNPMIDEIIQHKPRLVLLNKADMADKDVTREWIAHFADKGIKALAINSQAGEGMKTIVQASHEILKEKFDRMRAKGVNPRAIRAMIVGIPNAGKSTLINRLAKKNIAKTGNTPGVTKSQQWIKVGKEMELLDTPGILWPKFEDQEVGMKLAITGAIKDTLLNLQDLTVYSLRFLEHAYPERLKERYNLESLSENVVEMFDHIGVLRGCLMAGGIVDYDKVSELVIREIRSEKFGRLTFERPADLMKE
;
A
#
# COMPACT_ATOMS: atom_id res chain seq x y z
N MET A 1 10.38 -18.81 1.13
CA MET A 1 9.25 -18.97 0.18
C MET A 1 9.57 -18.19 -1.09
N THR A 2 9.52 -18.79 -2.29
CA THR A 2 9.82 -18.12 -3.57
C THR A 2 8.53 -17.86 -4.32
N ILE A 3 8.02 -16.63 -4.29
CA ILE A 3 6.78 -16.26 -4.99
C ILE A 3 7.12 -16.04 -6.47
N GLN A 4 6.61 -16.91 -7.35
CA GLN A 4 6.84 -16.80 -8.79
C GLN A 4 5.92 -15.73 -9.40
N TRP A 5 6.51 -14.65 -9.90
CA TRP A 5 5.79 -13.56 -10.58
C TRP A 5 6.06 -13.59 -12.09
N PHE A 6 5.03 -13.32 -12.89
CA PHE A 6 5.02 -13.48 -14.35
C PHE A 6 5.77 -12.34 -15.08
N PRO A 7 6.99 -12.54 -15.60
CA PRO A 7 7.85 -11.45 -16.10
C PRO A 7 7.25 -10.64 -17.28
N GLY A 8 6.45 -11.29 -18.14
CA GLY A 8 5.87 -10.66 -19.33
C GLY A 8 4.85 -9.55 -19.03
N HIS A 9 4.04 -9.69 -17.98
CA HIS A 9 3.07 -8.64 -17.59
C HIS A 9 3.75 -7.36 -17.08
N MET A 10 4.97 -7.48 -16.59
CA MET A 10 5.69 -6.45 -15.85
C MET A 10 6.48 -5.56 -16.79
N ALA A 11 7.14 -6.17 -17.79
CA ALA A 11 7.73 -5.44 -18.90
C ALA A 11 6.67 -4.60 -19.65
N LYS A 12 5.47 -5.17 -19.87
CA LYS A 12 4.34 -4.45 -20.45
C LYS A 12 3.90 -3.27 -19.57
N ALA A 13 3.69 -3.49 -18.27
CA ALA A 13 3.28 -2.43 -17.34
C ALA A 13 4.32 -1.31 -17.25
N ARG A 14 5.62 -1.64 -17.19
CA ARG A 14 6.72 -0.66 -17.24
C ARG A 14 6.64 0.18 -18.51
N ARG A 15 6.54 -0.47 -19.68
CA ARG A 15 6.45 0.22 -20.97
C ARG A 15 5.25 1.16 -21.04
N GLU A 16 4.07 0.68 -20.65
CA GLU A 16 2.85 1.49 -20.65
C GLU A 16 2.97 2.72 -19.76
N VAL A 17 3.62 2.59 -18.60
CA VAL A 17 3.82 3.73 -17.69
C VAL A 17 4.83 4.70 -18.27
N THR A 18 5.97 4.24 -18.76
CA THR A 18 6.98 5.09 -19.41
C THR A 18 6.42 5.87 -20.60
N GLU A 19 5.60 5.24 -21.45
CA GLU A 19 4.95 5.92 -22.58
C GLU A 19 4.00 7.03 -22.10
N LYS A 20 3.21 6.76 -21.05
CA LYS A 20 2.21 7.69 -20.49
C LYS A 20 2.80 8.82 -19.67
N LEU A 21 4.01 8.67 -19.14
CA LEU A 21 4.69 9.74 -18.41
C LEU A 21 4.79 11.04 -19.20
N LYS A 22 4.88 10.95 -20.53
CA LYS A 22 4.92 12.11 -21.43
C LYS A 22 3.61 12.90 -21.45
N LEU A 23 2.50 12.27 -21.10
CA LEU A 23 1.15 12.85 -21.15
C LEU A 23 0.74 13.58 -19.87
N VAL A 24 1.46 13.34 -18.76
CA VAL A 24 1.10 13.84 -17.43
C VAL A 24 2.07 14.90 -16.89
N ASP A 25 1.56 15.75 -16.01
CA ASP A 25 2.31 16.79 -15.33
C ASP A 25 2.92 16.32 -14.02
N ILE A 26 2.22 15.45 -13.29
CA ILE A 26 2.60 14.92 -11.97
C ILE A 26 2.22 13.45 -11.83
N ILE A 27 2.91 12.74 -10.96
CA ILE A 27 2.64 11.36 -10.59
C ILE A 27 2.18 11.28 -9.15
N PHE A 28 1.13 10.50 -8.92
CA PHE A 28 0.69 10.08 -7.60
C PHE A 28 1.20 8.68 -7.33
N GLU A 29 2.26 8.58 -6.55
CA GLU A 29 2.83 7.30 -6.12
C GLU A 29 2.05 6.81 -4.90
N LEU A 30 1.14 5.86 -5.12
CA LEU A 30 0.26 5.33 -4.09
C LEU A 30 0.90 4.13 -3.39
N VAL A 31 1.14 4.28 -2.09
CA VAL A 31 1.72 3.26 -1.21
C VAL A 31 0.74 2.91 -0.09
N ASP A 32 0.90 1.74 0.54
CA ASP A 32 0.13 1.36 1.72
C ASP A 32 0.80 1.97 2.96
N ALA A 33 0.07 2.76 3.74
CA ALA A 33 0.58 3.47 4.91
C ALA A 33 1.13 2.52 5.99
N ARG A 34 0.69 1.26 5.99
CA ARG A 34 1.16 0.22 6.90
C ARG A 34 2.55 -0.30 6.53
N ILE A 35 2.96 -0.14 5.27
CA ILE A 35 4.26 -0.55 4.72
C ILE A 35 4.76 0.43 3.63
N PRO A 36 5.05 1.70 3.96
CA PRO A 36 5.32 2.74 2.97
C PRO A 36 6.56 2.54 2.10
N TYR A 37 7.54 1.75 2.53
CA TYR A 37 8.72 1.33 1.76
C TYR A 37 8.47 0.02 1.02
N SER A 38 8.05 -1.05 1.71
CA SER A 38 7.87 -2.38 1.09
C SER A 38 6.78 -2.39 0.00
N SER A 39 5.83 -1.46 0.05
CA SER A 39 4.80 -1.30 -0.99
C SER A 39 5.20 -0.40 -2.17
N ARG A 40 6.42 0.18 -2.16
CA ARG A 40 6.98 0.93 -3.30
C ARG A 40 7.58 -0.02 -4.31
N ASN A 41 7.43 0.33 -5.58
CA ASN A 41 8.16 -0.37 -6.63
C ASN A 41 9.62 0.11 -6.63
N PRO A 42 10.61 -0.78 -6.45
CA PRO A 42 12.02 -0.38 -6.38
C PRO A 42 12.49 0.28 -7.69
N MET A 43 11.87 -0.05 -8.83
CA MET A 43 12.18 0.54 -10.13
C MET A 43 11.46 1.87 -10.38
N ILE A 44 10.64 2.36 -9.43
CA ILE A 44 9.80 3.52 -9.68
C ILE A 44 10.62 4.77 -9.93
N ASP A 45 11.73 4.93 -9.21
CA ASP A 45 12.60 6.10 -9.35
C ASP A 45 13.27 6.13 -10.75
N GLU A 46 13.67 4.98 -11.29
CA GLU A 46 14.17 4.86 -12.67
C GLU A 46 13.11 5.21 -13.73
N ILE A 47 11.85 4.82 -13.48
CA ILE A 47 10.75 5.02 -14.42
C ILE A 47 10.32 6.49 -14.41
N ILE A 48 10.13 7.07 -13.23
CA ILE A 48 9.63 8.44 -13.02
C ILE A 48 10.66 9.51 -13.42
N GLN A 49 11.96 9.20 -13.26
CA GLN A 49 13.06 10.12 -13.52
C GLN A 49 12.84 11.46 -12.78
N HIS A 50 12.73 12.57 -13.52
CA HIS A 50 12.55 13.91 -12.97
C HIS A 50 11.10 14.41 -12.99
N LYS A 51 10.12 13.54 -13.29
CA LYS A 51 8.71 13.97 -13.29
C LYS A 51 8.30 14.35 -11.86
N PRO A 52 7.63 15.50 -11.65
CA PRO A 52 7.11 15.85 -10.33
C PRO A 52 6.27 14.71 -9.75
N ARG A 53 6.45 14.44 -8.46
CA ARG A 53 5.77 13.35 -7.76
C ARG A 53 5.20 13.80 -6.42
N LEU A 54 4.09 13.17 -6.05
CA LEU A 54 3.45 13.26 -4.74
C LEU A 54 3.22 11.83 -4.25
N VAL A 55 3.82 11.48 -3.12
CA VAL A 55 3.64 10.17 -2.49
C VAL A 55 2.36 10.20 -1.65
N LEU A 56 1.51 9.19 -1.80
CA LEU A 56 0.23 9.08 -1.11
C LEU A 56 0.24 7.81 -0.26
N LEU A 57 0.36 7.97 1.06
CA LEU A 57 0.28 6.90 2.05
C LEU A 57 -1.20 6.59 2.29
N ASN A 58 -1.75 5.67 1.53
CA ASN A 58 -3.17 5.30 1.57
C ASN A 58 -3.45 4.26 2.66
N LYS A 59 -4.71 4.16 3.10
CA LYS A 59 -5.13 3.34 4.25
C LYS A 59 -4.52 3.82 5.57
N ALA A 60 -4.31 5.13 5.70
CA ALA A 60 -3.75 5.74 6.91
C ALA A 60 -4.65 5.57 8.16
N ASP A 61 -5.92 5.23 7.96
CA ASP A 61 -6.84 4.80 9.01
C ASP A 61 -6.42 3.48 9.67
N MET A 62 -5.77 2.58 8.91
CA MET A 62 -5.30 1.27 9.39
C MET A 62 -3.84 1.29 9.89
N ALA A 63 -3.11 2.38 9.65
CA ALA A 63 -1.68 2.51 9.93
C ALA A 63 -1.42 3.27 11.24
N ASP A 64 -0.33 2.91 11.93
CA ASP A 64 0.10 3.63 13.12
C ASP A 64 0.37 5.11 12.78
N LYS A 65 -0.27 6.02 13.51
CA LYS A 65 -0.24 7.46 13.20
C LYS A 65 1.15 8.05 13.40
N ASP A 66 1.89 7.59 14.40
CA ASP A 66 3.20 8.15 14.73
C ASP A 66 4.22 7.69 13.71
N VAL A 67 4.20 6.39 13.38
CA VAL A 67 5.04 5.84 12.32
C VAL A 67 4.69 6.43 10.96
N THR A 68 3.42 6.70 10.67
CA THR A 68 3.02 7.39 9.43
C THR A 68 3.63 8.79 9.35
N ARG A 69 3.70 9.53 10.48
CA ARG A 69 4.38 10.84 10.53
C ARG A 69 5.88 10.71 10.29
N GLU A 70 6.52 9.71 10.88
CA GLU A 70 7.93 9.39 10.62
C GLU A 70 8.19 9.16 9.12
N TRP A 71 7.34 8.37 8.44
CA TRP A 71 7.46 8.15 7.00
C TRP A 71 7.25 9.40 6.16
N ILE A 72 6.29 10.27 6.51
CA ILE A 72 6.10 11.54 5.82
C ILE A 72 7.34 12.42 5.94
N ALA A 73 7.96 12.50 7.13
CA ALA A 73 9.20 13.22 7.35
C ALA A 73 10.35 12.63 6.52
N HIS A 74 10.49 11.31 6.50
CA HIS A 74 11.51 10.62 5.68
C HIS A 74 11.39 10.93 4.18
N PHE A 75 10.17 10.99 3.63
CA PHE A 75 9.97 11.42 2.25
C PHE A 75 10.35 12.90 2.06
N ALA A 76 9.99 13.77 3.02
CA ALA A 76 10.31 15.18 2.97
C ALA A 76 11.82 15.43 2.98
N ASP A 77 12.59 14.69 3.79
CA ASP A 77 14.06 14.75 3.83
C ASP A 77 14.71 14.36 2.49
N LYS A 78 14.03 13.52 1.70
CA LYS A 78 14.42 13.18 0.32
C LYS A 78 13.92 14.17 -0.73
N GLY A 79 13.34 15.30 -0.32
CA GLY A 79 12.75 16.30 -1.21
C GLY A 79 11.43 15.87 -1.86
N ILE A 80 10.74 14.88 -1.28
CA ILE A 80 9.51 14.29 -1.82
C ILE A 80 8.34 14.68 -0.93
N LYS A 81 7.36 15.39 -1.50
CA LYS A 81 6.12 15.67 -0.76
C LYS A 81 5.32 14.37 -0.60
N ALA A 82 4.87 14.10 0.63
CA ALA A 82 4.06 12.93 0.97
C ALA A 82 2.80 13.34 1.76
N LEU A 83 1.70 12.63 1.56
CA LEU A 83 0.43 12.83 2.27
C LEU A 83 -0.16 11.49 2.74
N ALA A 84 -0.61 11.44 4.00
CA ALA A 84 -1.45 10.35 4.49
C ALA A 84 -2.91 10.58 4.06
N ILE A 85 -3.55 9.54 3.52
CA ILE A 85 -4.92 9.60 3.01
C ILE A 85 -5.71 8.35 3.38
N ASN A 86 -7.04 8.48 3.42
CA ASN A 86 -7.96 7.36 3.40
C ASN A 86 -8.84 7.47 2.15
N SER A 87 -8.47 6.76 1.09
CA SER A 87 -9.25 6.75 -0.15
C SER A 87 -10.65 6.19 0.08
N GLN A 88 -10.82 5.21 0.96
CA GLN A 88 -12.14 4.61 1.20
C GLN A 88 -13.10 5.59 1.88
N ALA A 89 -12.65 6.36 2.87
CA ALA A 89 -13.45 7.39 3.53
C ALA A 89 -13.47 8.74 2.77
N GLY A 90 -12.55 8.95 1.82
CA GLY A 90 -12.40 10.22 1.09
C GLY A 90 -11.60 11.28 1.85
N GLU A 91 -10.84 10.89 2.87
CA GLU A 91 -9.98 11.80 3.63
C GLU A 91 -8.72 12.16 2.83
N GLY A 92 -8.34 13.45 2.84
CA GLY A 92 -7.15 13.95 2.15
C GLY A 92 -7.34 14.30 0.66
N MET A 93 -8.50 14.04 0.07
CA MET A 93 -8.73 14.27 -1.38
C MET A 93 -8.53 15.73 -1.82
N LYS A 94 -9.00 16.70 -1.01
CA LYS A 94 -8.79 18.14 -1.27
C LYS A 94 -7.31 18.51 -1.17
N THR A 95 -6.62 17.96 -0.17
CA THR A 95 -5.20 18.19 0.08
C THR A 95 -4.33 17.69 -1.07
N ILE A 96 -4.70 16.58 -1.72
CA ILE A 96 -4.01 16.08 -2.93
C ILE A 96 -4.03 17.14 -4.04
N VAL A 97 -5.19 17.73 -4.31
CA VAL A 97 -5.35 18.75 -5.37
C VAL A 97 -4.54 20.00 -5.03
N GLN A 98 -4.63 20.49 -3.80
CA GLN A 98 -3.86 21.65 -3.33
C GLN A 98 -2.35 21.42 -3.43
N ALA A 99 -1.85 20.29 -2.91
CA ALA A 99 -0.44 19.93 -2.99
C ALA A 99 0.04 19.80 -4.44
N SER A 100 -0.82 19.32 -5.35
CA SER A 100 -0.47 19.21 -6.77
C SER A 100 -0.27 20.59 -7.41
N HIS A 101 -1.11 21.57 -7.07
CA HIS A 101 -0.95 22.95 -7.53
C HIS A 101 0.35 23.57 -7.00
N GLU A 102 0.67 23.35 -5.73
CA GLU A 102 1.91 23.85 -5.12
C GLU A 102 3.16 23.27 -5.79
N ILE A 103 3.20 21.94 -5.97
CA ILE A 103 4.32 21.24 -6.62
C ILE A 103 4.51 21.72 -8.07
N LEU A 104 3.42 21.97 -8.78
CA LEU A 104 3.46 22.32 -10.21
C LEU A 104 3.47 23.83 -10.46
N LYS A 105 3.47 24.66 -9.42
CA LYS A 105 3.34 26.12 -9.52
C LYS A 105 4.34 26.72 -10.51
N GLU A 106 5.63 26.46 -10.34
CA GLU A 106 6.68 26.98 -11.22
C GLU A 106 6.54 26.54 -12.67
N LYS A 107 6.06 25.33 -12.91
CA LYS A 107 5.82 24.82 -14.26
C LYS A 107 4.66 25.58 -14.93
N PHE A 108 3.54 25.74 -14.22
CA PHE A 108 2.38 26.43 -14.76
C PHE A 108 2.60 27.93 -14.91
N ASP A 109 3.35 28.57 -14.00
CA ASP A 109 3.74 29.98 -14.11
C ASP A 109 4.60 30.21 -15.37
N ARG A 110 5.58 29.34 -15.63
CA ARG A 110 6.39 29.39 -16.87
C ARG A 110 5.56 29.18 -18.13
N MET A 111 4.57 28.28 -18.11
CA MET A 111 3.67 28.07 -19.24
C MET A 111 2.81 29.32 -19.49
N ARG A 112 2.30 29.95 -18.43
CA ARG A 112 1.51 31.18 -18.50
C ARG A 112 2.32 32.35 -19.06
N ALA A 113 3.57 32.51 -18.61
CA ALA A 113 4.49 33.52 -19.13
C ALA A 113 4.79 33.34 -20.63
N LYS A 114 4.70 32.10 -21.14
CA LYS A 114 4.84 31.78 -22.58
C LYS A 114 3.52 31.90 -23.37
N GLY A 115 2.46 32.44 -22.77
CA GLY A 115 1.15 32.62 -23.42
C GLY A 115 0.33 31.33 -23.59
N VAL A 116 0.70 30.24 -22.90
CA VAL A 116 -0.08 28.99 -22.95
C VAL A 116 -1.35 29.15 -22.11
N ASN A 117 -2.50 28.82 -22.70
CA ASN A 117 -3.79 28.87 -22.00
C ASN A 117 -3.80 27.97 -20.75
N PRO A 118 -4.39 28.43 -19.63
CA PRO A 118 -4.58 27.60 -18.45
C PRO A 118 -5.35 26.32 -18.79
N ARG A 119 -4.91 25.20 -18.24
CA ARG A 119 -5.56 23.90 -18.35
C ARG A 119 -5.50 23.14 -17.03
N ALA A 120 -6.31 22.11 -16.89
CA ALA A 120 -6.27 21.20 -15.75
C ALA A 120 -4.90 20.50 -15.63
N ILE A 121 -4.51 20.20 -14.40
CA ILE A 121 -3.37 19.34 -14.08
C ILE A 121 -3.68 17.94 -14.57
N ARG A 122 -2.75 17.35 -15.33
CA ARG A 122 -2.84 15.95 -15.72
C ARG A 122 -2.01 15.12 -14.75
N ALA A 123 -2.63 14.19 -14.04
CA ALA A 123 -1.94 13.33 -13.10
C ALA A 123 -2.11 11.85 -13.47
N MET A 124 -1.12 11.04 -13.11
CA MET A 124 -1.16 9.59 -13.27
C MET A 124 -0.96 8.93 -11.91
N ILE A 125 -1.80 7.95 -11.57
CA ILE A 125 -1.64 7.19 -10.33
C ILE A 125 -0.86 5.92 -10.65
N VAL A 126 0.19 5.65 -9.87
CA VAL A 126 1.03 4.45 -9.95
C VAL A 126 1.11 3.77 -8.59
N GLY A 127 1.39 2.47 -8.56
CA GLY A 127 1.53 1.71 -7.32
C GLY A 127 1.16 0.23 -7.49
N ILE A 128 1.44 -0.58 -6.47
CA ILE A 128 1.17 -2.02 -6.47
C ILE A 128 -0.33 -2.35 -6.55
N PRO A 129 -0.70 -3.55 -7.01
CA PRO A 129 -2.03 -4.11 -6.81
C PRO A 129 -2.50 -3.96 -5.36
N ASN A 130 -3.81 -3.77 -5.17
CA ASN A 130 -4.44 -3.59 -3.86
C ASN A 130 -3.96 -2.38 -3.02
N ALA A 131 -3.10 -1.50 -3.56
CA ALA A 131 -2.78 -0.20 -2.93
C ALA A 131 -3.98 0.77 -2.85
N GLY A 132 -5.07 0.48 -3.57
CA GLY A 132 -6.28 1.30 -3.56
C GLY A 132 -6.41 2.33 -4.71
N LYS A 133 -5.68 2.13 -5.82
CA LYS A 133 -5.69 3.05 -6.97
C LYS A 133 -7.09 3.32 -7.54
N SER A 134 -7.86 2.28 -7.86
CA SER A 134 -9.23 2.43 -8.37
C SER A 134 -10.14 3.12 -7.38
N THR A 135 -9.98 2.84 -6.08
CA THR A 135 -10.73 3.49 -5.00
C THR A 135 -10.42 4.98 -4.95
N LEU A 136 -9.13 5.36 -5.01
CA LEU A 136 -8.68 6.75 -5.06
C LEU A 136 -9.26 7.48 -6.29
N ILE A 137 -9.18 6.87 -7.47
CA ILE A 137 -9.73 7.41 -8.72
C ILE A 137 -11.23 7.70 -8.56
N ASN A 138 -12.01 6.71 -8.11
CA ASN A 138 -13.45 6.85 -7.97
C ASN A 138 -13.83 7.94 -6.97
N ARG A 139 -13.05 8.06 -5.91
CA ARG A 139 -13.28 9.03 -4.83
C ARG A 139 -12.95 10.45 -5.26
N LEU A 140 -11.84 10.65 -5.97
CA LEU A 140 -11.52 11.93 -6.60
C LEU A 140 -12.55 12.31 -7.67
N ALA A 141 -12.98 11.35 -8.50
CA ALA A 141 -13.97 11.58 -9.56
C ALA A 141 -15.42 11.73 -9.05
N LYS A 142 -15.67 11.39 -7.78
CA LYS A 142 -17.02 11.29 -7.17
C LYS A 142 -17.99 10.40 -7.97
N LYS A 143 -17.46 9.39 -8.66
CA LYS A 143 -18.19 8.47 -9.55
C LYS A 143 -17.52 7.10 -9.54
N ASN A 144 -18.28 6.03 -9.69
CA ASN A 144 -17.76 4.66 -9.80
C ASN A 144 -17.32 4.37 -11.25
N ILE A 145 -16.20 4.94 -11.68
CA ILE A 145 -15.70 4.87 -13.07
C ILE A 145 -14.71 3.70 -13.23
N ALA A 146 -13.76 3.57 -12.30
CA ALA A 146 -12.81 2.48 -12.26
C ALA A 146 -13.43 1.26 -11.56
N LYS A 147 -13.29 0.07 -12.13
CA LYS A 147 -13.73 -1.17 -11.48
C LYS A 147 -12.91 -1.39 -10.19
N THR A 148 -13.61 -1.52 -9.06
CA THR A 148 -13.03 -1.87 -7.77
C THR A 148 -13.21 -3.37 -7.51
N GLY A 149 -12.12 -4.10 -7.30
CA GLY A 149 -12.12 -5.53 -6.98
C GLY A 149 -10.69 -6.12 -6.95
N ASN A 150 -10.47 -7.19 -6.20
CA ASN A 150 -9.15 -7.81 -5.93
C ASN A 150 -8.57 -8.64 -7.11
N THR A 151 -9.04 -8.45 -8.34
CA THR A 151 -8.60 -9.23 -9.50
C THR A 151 -7.62 -8.43 -10.35
N PRO A 152 -6.33 -8.81 -10.42
CA PRO A 152 -5.34 -8.16 -11.29
C PRO A 152 -5.75 -8.24 -12.77
N GLY A 153 -5.46 -7.19 -13.54
CA GLY A 153 -5.47 -7.25 -15.01
C GLY A 153 -6.75 -6.82 -15.74
N VAL A 154 -7.73 -6.18 -15.08
CA VAL A 154 -8.99 -5.77 -15.75
C VAL A 154 -9.15 -4.24 -15.76
N THR A 155 -8.39 -3.55 -16.60
CA THR A 155 -8.64 -2.15 -16.99
C THR A 155 -8.95 -2.10 -18.48
N LYS A 156 -10.20 -1.81 -18.86
CA LYS A 156 -10.58 -1.59 -20.28
C LYS A 156 -10.13 -0.19 -20.72
N SER A 157 -9.93 0.00 -22.02
CA SER A 157 -9.40 1.18 -22.73
C SER A 157 -9.36 2.50 -21.92
N GLN A 158 -8.14 3.04 -21.80
CA GLN A 158 -7.76 4.14 -20.92
C GLN A 158 -8.48 5.44 -21.26
N GLN A 159 -9.12 6.05 -20.26
CA GLN A 159 -9.83 7.32 -20.38
C GLN A 159 -9.25 8.33 -19.39
N TRP A 160 -9.18 9.60 -19.80
CA TRP A 160 -8.95 10.71 -18.88
C TRP A 160 -10.18 10.91 -18.01
N ILE A 161 -9.99 10.82 -16.70
CA ILE A 161 -11.06 10.95 -15.71
C ILE A 161 -11.00 12.36 -15.14
N LYS A 162 -12.03 13.16 -15.40
CA LYS A 162 -12.11 14.53 -14.88
C LYS A 162 -12.40 14.53 -13.38
N VAL A 163 -11.58 15.27 -12.64
CA VAL A 163 -11.72 15.54 -11.20
C VAL A 163 -12.00 17.04 -11.05
N GLY A 164 -13.30 17.37 -10.97
CA GLY A 164 -13.75 18.76 -11.02
C GLY A 164 -13.34 19.43 -12.33
N LYS A 165 -12.81 20.66 -12.23
CA LYS A 165 -12.27 21.44 -13.36
C LYS A 165 -10.75 21.56 -13.34
N GLU A 166 -10.11 21.16 -12.24
CA GLU A 166 -8.72 21.47 -11.94
C GLU A 166 -7.77 20.31 -12.29
N MET A 167 -8.28 19.09 -12.40
CA MET A 167 -7.45 17.90 -12.58
C MET A 167 -8.08 16.86 -13.51
N GLU A 168 -7.23 16.17 -14.27
CA GLU A 168 -7.55 15.01 -15.09
C GLU A 168 -6.64 13.85 -14.67
N LEU A 169 -7.23 12.70 -14.32
CA LEU A 169 -6.51 11.50 -13.93
C LEU A 169 -6.40 10.53 -15.10
N LEU A 170 -5.20 10.04 -15.34
CA LEU A 170 -4.95 8.93 -16.26
C LEU A 170 -4.94 7.62 -15.47
N ASP A 171 -5.89 6.73 -15.77
CA ASP A 171 -5.95 5.41 -15.17
C ASP A 171 -4.81 4.52 -15.71
N THR A 172 -4.09 3.85 -14.81
CA THR A 172 -3.04 2.89 -15.18
C THR A 172 -3.24 1.57 -14.44
N PRO A 173 -2.96 0.44 -15.11
CA PRO A 173 -2.94 -0.84 -14.41
C PRO A 173 -1.89 -0.82 -13.29
N GLY A 174 -2.13 -1.60 -12.24
CA GLY A 174 -1.12 -1.77 -11.18
C GLY A 174 0.18 -2.34 -11.74
N ILE A 175 1.29 -1.71 -11.38
CA ILE A 175 2.63 -2.18 -11.75
C ILE A 175 3.16 -2.98 -10.55
N LEU A 176 3.38 -4.28 -10.75
CA LEU A 176 4.25 -5.07 -9.88
C LEU A 176 5.67 -5.11 -10.48
N TRP A 177 6.65 -5.54 -9.70
CA TRP A 177 8.03 -5.82 -10.15
C TRP A 177 8.41 -7.31 -10.00
N PRO A 178 9.36 -7.82 -10.81
CA PRO A 178 9.47 -9.26 -11.10
C PRO A 178 10.00 -10.16 -10.00
N LYS A 179 10.76 -9.61 -9.05
CA LYS A 179 11.32 -10.39 -7.94
C LYS A 179 11.39 -9.54 -6.70
N PHE A 180 10.94 -10.12 -5.59
CA PHE A 180 11.36 -9.71 -4.26
C PHE A 180 12.62 -10.50 -3.97
N GLU A 181 13.77 -9.83 -3.94
CA GLU A 181 15.01 -10.45 -3.47
C GLU A 181 14.96 -10.60 -1.94
N ASP A 182 14.21 -9.72 -1.27
CA ASP A 182 13.99 -9.73 0.16
C ASP A 182 12.71 -10.47 0.55
N GLN A 183 12.88 -11.53 1.36
CA GLN A 183 11.78 -12.33 1.91
C GLN A 183 10.91 -11.54 2.90
N GLU A 184 11.49 -10.60 3.65
CA GLU A 184 10.78 -9.80 4.63
C GLU A 184 9.78 -8.84 3.96
N VAL A 185 10.20 -8.17 2.88
CA VAL A 185 9.30 -7.37 2.03
C VAL A 185 8.14 -8.22 1.51
N GLY A 186 8.41 -9.47 1.12
CA GLY A 186 7.38 -10.44 0.72
C GLY A 186 6.36 -10.72 1.84
N MET A 187 6.83 -10.92 3.07
CA MET A 187 5.95 -11.14 4.23
C MET A 187 5.11 -9.90 4.57
N LYS A 188 5.70 -8.70 4.49
CA LYS A 188 5.02 -7.40 4.67
C LYS A 188 3.92 -7.17 3.63
N LEU A 189 4.16 -7.54 2.37
CA LEU A 189 3.15 -7.47 1.31
C LEU A 189 2.06 -8.54 1.49
N ALA A 190 2.43 -9.72 1.93
CA ALA A 190 1.51 -10.80 2.24
C ALA A 190 0.57 -10.40 3.40
N ILE A 191 1.09 -9.96 4.54
CA ILE A 191 0.26 -9.63 5.73
C ILE A 191 -0.74 -8.50 5.43
N THR A 192 -0.36 -7.53 4.60
CA THR A 192 -1.21 -6.40 4.21
C THR A 192 -2.23 -6.71 3.10
N GLY A 193 -2.18 -7.90 2.50
CA GLY A 193 -3.12 -8.36 1.47
C GLY A 193 -2.79 -7.89 0.05
N ALA A 194 -1.54 -7.49 -0.21
CA ALA A 194 -1.08 -7.18 -1.56
C ALA A 194 -0.89 -8.45 -2.43
N ILE A 195 -0.68 -9.60 -1.79
CA ILE A 195 -0.51 -10.92 -2.42
C ILE A 195 -1.74 -11.78 -2.10
N LYS A 196 -2.17 -12.61 -3.07
CA LYS A 196 -3.31 -13.51 -2.88
C LYS A 196 -2.95 -14.63 -1.90
N ASP A 197 -3.83 -14.88 -0.94
CA ASP A 197 -3.63 -15.88 0.12
C ASP A 197 -3.41 -17.30 -0.42
N THR A 198 -4.02 -17.66 -1.56
CA THR A 198 -3.83 -18.96 -2.22
C THR A 198 -2.41 -19.22 -2.72
N LEU A 199 -1.55 -18.21 -2.73
CA LEU A 199 -0.15 -18.29 -3.15
C LEU A 199 0.82 -18.29 -1.97
N LEU A 200 0.31 -18.28 -0.74
CA LEU A 200 1.07 -18.08 0.49
C LEU A 200 0.95 -19.33 1.39
N ASN A 201 2.03 -19.62 2.13
CA ASN A 201 1.91 -20.43 3.33
C ASN A 201 1.41 -19.53 4.48
N LEU A 202 0.14 -19.68 4.85
CA LEU A 202 -0.47 -18.85 5.89
C LEU A 202 0.11 -19.12 7.29
N GLN A 203 0.63 -20.32 7.56
CA GLN A 203 1.27 -20.61 8.84
C GLN A 203 2.58 -19.82 8.98
N ASP A 204 3.44 -19.84 7.95
CA ASP A 204 4.69 -19.05 7.94
C ASP A 204 4.39 -17.54 8.09
N LEU A 205 3.37 -17.06 7.38
CA LEU A 205 2.94 -15.67 7.49
C LEU A 205 2.44 -15.33 8.89
N THR A 206 1.71 -16.24 9.52
CA THR A 206 1.17 -16.08 10.88
C THR A 206 2.30 -16.07 11.91
N VAL A 207 3.30 -16.96 11.78
CA VAL A 207 4.50 -16.94 12.61
C VAL A 207 5.21 -15.59 12.50
N TYR A 208 5.49 -15.12 11.28
CA TYR A 208 6.08 -13.78 11.07
C TYR A 208 5.25 -12.67 11.72
N SER A 209 3.93 -12.72 11.55
CA SER A 209 2.99 -11.73 12.07
C SER A 209 2.99 -11.67 13.60
N LEU A 210 2.93 -12.83 14.26
CA LEU A 210 2.93 -12.94 15.71
C LEU A 210 4.26 -12.44 16.27
N ARG A 211 5.39 -12.86 15.70
CA ARG A 211 6.72 -12.34 16.07
C ARG A 211 6.79 -10.82 15.94
N PHE A 212 6.30 -10.27 14.84
CA PHE A 212 6.27 -8.82 14.66
C PHE A 212 5.45 -8.13 15.76
N LEU A 213 4.26 -8.64 16.08
CA LEU A 213 3.41 -8.10 17.13
C LEU A 213 4.03 -8.22 18.52
N GLU A 214 4.70 -9.34 18.83
CA GLU A 214 5.44 -9.54 20.09
C GLU A 214 6.48 -8.43 20.31
N HIS A 215 7.20 -8.02 19.27
CA HIS A 215 8.26 -7.03 19.38
C HIS A 215 7.73 -5.59 19.32
N ALA A 216 6.84 -5.30 18.36
CA ALA A 216 6.43 -3.93 18.05
C ALA A 216 5.15 -3.48 18.77
N TYR A 217 4.25 -4.42 19.10
CA TYR A 217 2.95 -4.13 19.72
C TYR A 217 2.57 -5.17 20.80
N PRO A 218 3.46 -5.50 21.76
CA PRO A 218 3.29 -6.62 22.69
C PRO A 218 2.00 -6.55 23.50
N GLU A 219 1.67 -5.36 24.02
CA GLU A 219 0.49 -5.19 24.88
C GLU A 219 -0.81 -5.42 24.11
N ARG A 220 -0.87 -5.05 22.81
CA ARG A 220 -2.04 -5.30 21.98
C ARG A 220 -2.22 -6.79 21.67
N LEU A 221 -1.10 -7.52 21.51
CA LEU A 221 -1.12 -8.96 21.34
C LEU A 221 -1.64 -9.66 22.61
N LYS A 222 -1.10 -9.27 23.78
CA LYS A 222 -1.53 -9.78 25.08
C LYS A 222 -3.01 -9.54 25.33
N GLU A 223 -3.48 -8.31 25.13
CA GLU A 223 -4.89 -7.94 25.31
C GLU A 223 -5.80 -8.75 24.37
N ARG A 224 -5.43 -8.88 23.09
CA ARG A 224 -6.28 -9.55 22.08
C ARG A 224 -6.49 -11.03 22.37
N TYR A 225 -5.49 -11.69 22.94
CA TYR A 225 -5.49 -13.12 23.23
C TYR A 225 -5.47 -13.46 24.72
N ASN A 226 -5.73 -12.48 25.59
CA ASN A 226 -5.77 -12.67 27.05
C ASN A 226 -4.53 -13.43 27.58
N LEU A 227 -3.34 -12.96 27.20
CA LEU A 227 -2.07 -13.56 27.59
C LEU A 227 -1.50 -12.86 28.82
N GLU A 228 -1.11 -13.61 29.85
CA GLU A 228 -0.39 -13.08 31.01
C GLU A 228 1.07 -12.73 30.66
N SER A 229 1.70 -13.57 29.83
CA SER A 229 3.06 -13.39 29.33
C SER A 229 3.17 -13.84 27.88
N LEU A 230 4.13 -13.29 27.14
CA LEU A 230 4.45 -13.75 25.79
C LEU A 230 5.42 -14.93 25.89
N SER A 231 5.02 -16.09 25.35
CA SER A 231 5.92 -17.25 25.25
C SER A 231 6.91 -17.05 24.11
N GLU A 232 8.15 -17.47 24.30
CA GLU A 232 9.13 -17.54 23.20
C GLU A 232 8.78 -18.65 22.20
N ASN A 233 7.94 -19.61 22.59
CA ASN A 233 7.54 -20.72 21.74
C ASN A 233 6.29 -20.37 20.93
N VAL A 234 6.45 -20.23 19.61
CA VAL A 234 5.34 -19.89 18.72
C VAL A 234 4.27 -20.99 18.66
N VAL A 235 4.63 -22.25 18.90
CA VAL A 235 3.65 -23.36 18.90
C VAL A 235 2.67 -23.21 20.05
N GLU A 236 3.16 -22.84 21.24
CA GLU A 236 2.30 -22.56 22.40
C GLU A 236 1.34 -21.40 22.13
N MET A 237 1.80 -20.38 21.40
CA MET A 237 0.95 -19.27 20.97
C MET A 237 -0.18 -19.76 20.04
N PHE A 238 0.15 -20.61 19.06
CA PHE A 238 -0.85 -21.20 18.18
C PHE A 238 -1.86 -22.07 18.94
N ASP A 239 -1.39 -22.91 19.86
CA ASP A 239 -2.25 -23.76 20.68
C ASP A 239 -3.19 -22.92 21.56
N HIS A 240 -2.64 -21.90 22.23
CA HIS A 240 -3.42 -20.99 23.06
C HIS A 240 -4.50 -20.27 22.26
N ILE A 241 -4.14 -19.66 21.12
CA ILE A 241 -5.10 -18.99 20.24
C ILE A 241 -6.15 -19.99 19.74
N GLY A 242 -5.71 -21.20 19.38
CA GLY A 242 -6.55 -22.26 18.88
C GLY A 242 -7.64 -22.68 19.87
N VAL A 243 -7.25 -22.94 21.12
CA VAL A 243 -8.17 -23.26 22.22
C VAL A 243 -9.07 -22.07 22.53
N LEU A 244 -8.50 -20.87 22.68
CA LEU A 244 -9.25 -19.65 23.01
C LEU A 244 -10.34 -19.32 21.99
N ARG A 245 -10.10 -19.64 20.71
CA ARG A 245 -10.98 -19.26 19.59
C ARG A 245 -11.82 -20.43 19.07
N GLY A 246 -11.65 -21.63 19.62
CA GLY A 246 -12.34 -22.83 19.16
C GLY A 246 -11.91 -23.27 17.76
N CYS A 247 -10.68 -22.94 17.33
CA CYS A 247 -10.09 -23.43 16.09
C CYS A 247 -9.61 -24.88 16.30
N LEU A 248 -10.57 -25.80 16.44
CA LEU A 248 -10.31 -27.21 16.73
C LEU A 248 -10.75 -28.10 15.57
N MET A 249 -10.12 -29.27 15.50
CA MET A 249 -10.47 -30.40 14.64
C MET A 249 -10.98 -31.58 15.50
N ALA A 250 -11.33 -32.69 14.85
CA ALA A 250 -11.84 -33.87 15.54
C ALA A 250 -10.87 -34.36 16.63
N GLY A 251 -11.41 -34.71 17.79
CA GLY A 251 -10.62 -35.12 18.95
C GLY A 251 -10.10 -33.96 19.83
N GLY A 252 -10.51 -32.72 19.56
CA GLY A 252 -10.12 -31.55 20.38
C GLY A 252 -8.71 -31.03 20.10
N ILE A 253 -8.08 -31.52 19.02
CA ILE A 253 -6.76 -31.06 18.56
C ILE A 253 -6.91 -29.69 17.90
N VAL A 254 -5.93 -28.81 18.09
CA VAL A 254 -5.92 -27.48 17.47
C VAL A 254 -5.69 -27.58 15.96
N ASP A 255 -6.48 -26.81 15.21
CA ASP A 255 -6.41 -26.67 13.75
C ASP A 255 -5.60 -25.42 13.38
N TYR A 256 -4.32 -25.59 13.06
CA TYR A 256 -3.39 -24.48 12.79
C TYR A 256 -3.68 -23.72 11.50
N ASP A 257 -4.37 -24.34 10.53
CA ASP A 257 -4.80 -23.63 9.32
C ASP A 257 -5.91 -22.64 9.68
N LYS A 258 -6.90 -23.07 10.47
CA LYS A 258 -7.94 -22.16 10.99
C LYS A 258 -7.38 -21.05 11.89
N VAL A 259 -6.38 -21.37 12.72
CA VAL A 259 -5.68 -20.35 13.53
C VAL A 259 -5.02 -19.32 12.63
N SER A 260 -4.29 -19.77 11.61
CA SER A 260 -3.57 -18.89 10.69
C SER A 260 -4.54 -17.96 9.93
N GLU A 261 -5.61 -18.53 9.36
CA GLU A 261 -6.65 -17.74 8.70
C GLU A 261 -7.28 -16.71 9.64
N LEU A 262 -7.56 -17.11 10.89
CA LEU A 262 -8.13 -16.23 11.90
C LEU A 262 -7.19 -15.07 12.23
N VAL A 263 -5.92 -15.35 12.57
CA VAL A 263 -4.94 -14.34 12.98
C VAL A 263 -4.74 -13.32 11.84
N ILE A 264 -4.49 -13.79 10.61
CA ILE A 264 -4.30 -12.90 9.46
C ILE A 264 -5.55 -12.06 9.18
N ARG A 265 -6.75 -12.64 9.33
CA ARG A 265 -8.01 -11.89 9.22
C ARG A 265 -8.14 -10.83 10.32
N GLU A 266 -7.80 -11.15 11.57
CA GLU A 266 -7.85 -10.21 12.69
C GLU A 266 -6.89 -9.03 12.50
N ILE A 267 -5.67 -9.29 12.01
CA ILE A 267 -4.70 -8.25 11.65
C ILE A 267 -5.25 -7.34 10.55
N ARG A 268 -5.75 -7.93 9.46
CA ARG A 268 -6.28 -7.18 8.31
C ARG A 268 -7.60 -6.45 8.59
N SER A 269 -8.33 -6.83 9.65
CA SER A 269 -9.57 -6.20 10.10
C SER A 269 -9.40 -5.32 11.35
N GLU A 270 -8.16 -4.89 11.61
CA GLU A 270 -7.81 -3.89 12.64
C GLU A 270 -8.17 -4.33 14.07
N LYS A 271 -8.25 -5.64 14.33
CA LYS A 271 -8.53 -6.17 15.68
C LYS A 271 -7.38 -5.97 16.66
N PHE A 272 -6.18 -5.70 16.15
CA PHE A 272 -5.00 -5.26 16.91
C PHE A 272 -4.80 -3.74 16.87
N GLY A 273 -5.83 -3.00 16.46
CA GLY A 273 -5.74 -1.57 16.19
C GLY A 273 -4.94 -1.28 14.92
N ARG A 274 -4.38 -0.06 14.87
CA ARG A 274 -3.63 0.45 13.72
C ARG A 274 -2.19 -0.02 13.75
N LEU A 275 -1.71 -0.63 12.68
CA LEU A 275 -0.39 -1.26 12.63
C LEU A 275 0.40 -0.74 11.44
N THR A 276 1.67 -0.40 11.67
CA THR A 276 2.66 -0.19 10.61
C THR A 276 3.81 -1.18 10.82
N PHE A 277 4.16 -1.94 9.78
CA PHE A 277 5.06 -3.10 9.82
C PHE A 277 6.53 -2.76 9.52
N GLU A 278 6.85 -1.48 9.40
CA GLU A 278 8.20 -0.99 9.14
C GLU A 278 8.32 0.49 9.51
N ARG A 279 9.51 0.90 9.89
CA ARG A 279 9.86 2.28 10.24
C ARG A 279 10.99 2.78 9.34
N PRO A 280 11.10 4.10 9.11
CA PRO A 280 12.24 4.65 8.37
C PRO A 280 13.59 4.28 8.99
N ALA A 281 13.66 4.16 10.31
CA ALA A 281 14.88 3.79 11.03
C ALA A 281 15.40 2.39 10.73
N ASP A 282 14.52 1.48 10.28
CA ASP A 282 14.92 0.11 9.90
C ASP A 282 15.78 0.14 8.63
N LEU A 283 15.57 1.12 7.75
CA LEU A 283 16.32 1.31 6.51
C LEU A 283 17.71 1.94 6.71
N MET A 284 18.00 2.49 7.89
CA MET A 284 19.30 3.09 8.21
C MET A 284 20.30 2.08 8.79
N LYS A 285 19.84 0.84 9.04
CA LYS A 285 20.66 -0.24 9.60
C LYS A 285 21.24 -1.18 8.54
N GLU A 286 20.90 -0.94 7.26
CA GLU A 286 21.51 -1.56 6.08
C GLU A 286 22.60 -0.66 5.50
#